data_AF-A0A946G3V6-F1
#
_entry.id   AF-A0A946G3V6-F1
#
_cell.length_a   1.000
_cell.length_b   1.000
_cell.length_c   1.000
_cell.angle_alpha   90.00
_cell.angle_beta   90.00
_cell.angle_gamma   90.00
#
_symmetry.space_group_name_H-M   'P 1'
#
loop_
_entity.id
_entity.type
_entity.pdbx_description
1 polymer ?
#
loop_
_entity_poly.entity_id
_entity_poly.type
_entity_poly.pdbx_seq_one_letter_code
_entity_poly.pdbx_strand_id
1 'polypeptide(L)'
;DSEKARQWLAELGDPYRLNIADGDGTVGLDLGVYGAPETYVLGPDGVILHRHVGVLDEAVFERDISQWFTTSARVAQAGSVEGGE
;
A
#
# COMPACT_ATOMS: atom_id res chain seq x y z
N ASP A 1 16.30 14.84 5.18
CA ASP A 1 16.85 15.75 4.15
C ASP A 1 16.06 15.58 2.86
N SER A 2 15.14 16.50 2.55
CA SER A 2 14.15 16.32 1.49
C SER A 2 14.76 16.31 0.08
N GLU A 3 15.94 16.91 -0.10
CA GLU A 3 16.64 16.94 -1.39
C GLU A 3 17.17 15.56 -1.80
N LYS A 4 17.79 14.83 -0.86
CA LYS A 4 18.26 13.45 -1.08
C LYS A 4 17.11 12.50 -1.39
N ALA A 5 15.96 12.68 -0.73
CA ALA A 5 14.76 11.89 -0.99
C ALA A 5 14.21 12.14 -2.40
N ARG A 6 14.20 13.40 -2.86
CA ARG A 6 13.78 13.75 -4.24
C ARG A 6 14.74 13.18 -5.28
N GLN A 7 16.04 13.24 -5.02
CA GLN A 7 17.04 12.65 -5.92
C GLN A 7 16.88 11.13 -6.03
N TRP A 8 16.66 10.44 -4.91
CA TRP A 8 16.39 9.00 -4.88
C TRP A 8 15.20 8.61 -5.76
N LEU A 9 14.07 9.33 -5.64
CA LEU A 9 12.89 9.09 -6.47
C LEU A 9 13.15 9.37 -7.96
N ALA A 10 13.98 10.37 -8.27
CA ALA A 10 14.35 10.67 -9.65
C ALA A 10 15.24 9.58 -10.28
N GLU A 11 16.12 8.95 -9.48
CA GLU A 11 17.06 7.93 -9.95
C GLU A 11 16.44 6.54 -10.07
N LEU A 12 15.58 6.14 -9.13
CA LEU A 12 15.00 4.80 -9.06
C LEU A 12 13.56 4.72 -9.58
N GLY A 13 12.95 5.86 -9.87
CA GLY A 13 11.54 5.98 -10.22
C GLY A 13 10.66 6.17 -8.99
N ASP A 14 9.51 6.82 -9.21
CA ASP A 14 8.55 7.15 -8.16
C ASP A 14 7.27 6.29 -8.32
N PRO A 15 7.07 5.26 -7.48
CA PRO A 15 5.86 4.44 -7.52
C PRO A 15 4.68 5.10 -6.78
N TYR A 16 4.90 6.24 -6.11
CA TYR A 16 3.92 6.81 -5.19
C TYR A 16 3.06 7.87 -5.87
N ARG A 17 1.74 7.82 -5.63
CA ARG A 17 0.81 8.88 -6.07
C ARG A 17 1.03 10.19 -5.30
N LEU A 18 1.46 10.09 -4.04
CA LEU A 18 1.69 11.21 -3.14
C LEU A 18 2.91 10.91 -2.28
N ASN A 19 3.84 11.86 -2.21
CA ASN A 19 5.01 11.82 -1.34
C ASN A 19 4.83 12.86 -0.22
N ILE A 20 4.89 12.40 1.04
CA ILE A 20 4.75 13.25 2.23
C ILE A 20 6.11 13.37 2.90
N ALA A 21 6.55 14.59 3.19
CA ALA A 21 7.77 14.84 3.96
C ALA A 21 7.40 15.06 5.44
N ASP A 22 7.58 14.02 6.26
CA ASP A 22 7.41 14.13 7.72
C ASP A 22 8.74 14.53 8.37
N GLY A 23 9.10 15.81 8.23
CA GLY A 23 10.36 16.34 8.74
C GLY A 23 10.45 16.33 10.27
N ASP A 24 9.30 16.47 10.94
CA ASP A 24 9.20 16.55 12.40
C ASP A 24 8.87 15.19 13.05
N GLY A 25 8.63 14.14 12.24
CA GLY A 25 8.30 12.79 12.73
C GLY A 25 6.93 12.64 13.36
N THR A 26 6.06 13.65 13.20
CA THR A 26 4.75 13.73 13.85
C THR A 26 3.78 12.67 13.33
N VAL A 27 3.78 12.40 12.03
CA VAL A 27 2.96 11.35 11.43
C VAL A 27 3.47 9.98 11.84
N GLY A 28 4.81 9.81 11.87
CA GLY A 28 5.42 8.59 12.41
C GLY A 28 5.04 8.32 13.86
N LEU A 29 5.06 9.34 14.72
CA LEU A 29 4.70 9.24 16.13
C LEU A 29 3.22 8.85 16.32
N ASP A 30 2.30 9.51 15.60
CA ASP A 30 0.86 9.25 15.67
C ASP A 30 0.48 7.84 15.19
N LEU A 31 1.24 7.29 14.25
CA LEU A 31 1.09 5.92 13.75
C LEU A 31 1.81 4.86 14.60
N GLY A 32 2.52 5.27 15.65
CA GLY A 32 3.34 4.38 16.49
C GLY A 32 4.49 3.73 15.73
N VAL A 33 5.04 4.41 14.72
CA VAL A 33 6.19 3.99 13.94
C VAL A 33 7.41 3.93 14.85
N TYR A 34 8.08 2.78 14.88
CA TYR A 34 9.27 2.58 15.72
C TYR A 34 10.56 2.54 14.88
N GLY A 35 10.43 2.36 13.55
CA GLY A 35 11.53 2.40 12.58
C GLY A 35 11.03 2.33 11.14
N ALA A 36 11.93 2.35 10.16
CA ALA A 36 11.61 2.14 8.75
C ALA A 36 12.38 0.92 8.21
N PRO A 37 11.86 0.22 7.18
CA PRO A 37 10.59 0.46 6.49
C PRO A 37 9.38 -0.17 7.21
N GLU A 38 8.22 0.46 7.05
CA GLU A 38 6.92 -0.04 7.50
C GLU A 38 5.86 0.23 6.42
N THR A 39 4.88 -0.67 6.28
CA THR A 39 3.79 -0.57 5.30
C THR A 39 2.44 -0.71 6.00
N TYR A 40 1.48 0.14 5.64
CA TYR A 40 0.12 0.14 6.20
C TYR A 40 -0.93 -0.08 5.12
N VAL A 41 -1.97 -0.85 5.44
CA VAL A 41 -3.18 -0.98 4.62
C VAL A 41 -4.30 -0.22 5.30
N LEU A 42 -4.88 0.74 4.59
CA LEU A 42 -5.98 1.56 5.08
C LEU A 42 -7.29 1.11 4.44
N GLY A 43 -8.35 1.07 5.23
CA GLY A 43 -9.72 0.91 4.76
C GLY A 43 -10.24 2.18 4.07
N PRO A 44 -11.39 2.11 3.37
CA PRO A 44 -11.97 3.27 2.68
C PRO A 44 -12.35 4.43 3.62
N ASP A 45 -12.54 4.14 4.89
CA ASP A 45 -12.83 5.07 5.98
C ASP A 45 -11.56 5.65 6.64
N GLY A 46 -10.38 5.26 6.16
CA GLY A 46 -9.08 5.70 6.69
C GLY A 46 -8.60 4.92 7.91
N VAL A 47 -9.31 3.86 8.33
CA VAL A 47 -8.88 3.01 9.45
C VAL A 47 -7.75 2.08 9.01
N ILE A 48 -6.72 1.92 9.85
CA ILE A 48 -5.65 0.95 9.62
C ILE A 48 -6.21 -0.46 9.76
N LEU A 49 -6.24 -1.21 8.66
CA LEU A 49 -6.63 -2.62 8.63
C LEU A 49 -5.46 -3.54 8.90
N HIS A 50 -4.25 -3.13 8.51
CA HIS A 50 -3.03 -3.91 8.68
C HIS A 50 -1.78 -3.03 8.75
N ARG A 51 -0.77 -3.52 9.47
CA ARG A 51 0.58 -2.94 9.56
C ARG A 51 1.60 -4.07 9.41
N HIS A 52 2.51 -3.89 8.45
CA HIS A 52 3.69 -4.73 8.26
C HIS A 52 4.96 -3.95 8.66
N VAL A 53 5.84 -4.60 9.42
CA VAL A 53 7.12 -4.04 9.84
C VAL A 53 8.25 -4.79 9.14
N GLY A 54 9.11 -4.04 8.44
CA GLY A 54 10.22 -4.58 7.66
C GLY A 54 10.00 -4.44 6.15
N VAL A 55 10.94 -5.01 5.38
CA VAL A 55 10.93 -4.92 3.91
C VAL A 55 9.67 -5.58 3.37
N LEU A 56 9.03 -4.93 2.40
CA LEU A 56 7.95 -5.50 1.61
C LEU A 56 8.55 -6.10 0.34
N ASP A 57 8.53 -7.42 0.24
CA ASP A 57 8.82 -8.17 -0.98
C ASP A 57 7.55 -8.87 -1.49
N GLU A 58 7.66 -9.55 -2.63
CA GLU A 58 6.54 -10.26 -3.25
C GLU A 58 5.92 -11.32 -2.32
N ALA A 59 6.76 -12.07 -1.58
CA ALA A 59 6.29 -13.14 -0.71
C ALA A 59 5.55 -12.59 0.51
N VAL A 60 6.03 -11.48 1.07
CA VAL A 60 5.34 -10.74 2.13
C VAL A 60 4.04 -10.16 1.61
N PHE A 61 4.04 -9.55 0.42
CA PHE A 61 2.83 -8.99 -0.17
C PHE A 61 1.75 -10.06 -0.34
N GLU A 62 2.09 -11.19 -0.95
CA GLU A 62 1.14 -12.28 -1.21
C GLU A 62 0.62 -12.93 0.08
N ARG A 63 1.49 -13.10 1.08
CA ARG A 63 1.12 -13.72 2.35
C ARG A 63 0.27 -12.79 3.23
N ASP A 64 0.67 -11.53 3.32
CA ASP A 64 0.18 -10.64 4.38
C ASP A 64 -0.83 -9.62 3.83
N ILE A 65 -0.63 -9.10 2.61
CA ILE A 65 -1.32 -7.90 2.11
C ILE A 65 -2.35 -8.18 1.00
N SER A 66 -2.11 -9.16 0.13
CA SER A 66 -2.88 -9.38 -1.11
C SER A 66 -4.40 -9.55 -0.88
N GLN A 67 -4.80 -10.07 0.28
CA GLN A 67 -6.21 -10.29 0.64
C GLN A 67 -7.08 -9.02 0.58
N TRP A 68 -6.50 -7.84 0.82
CA TRP A 68 -7.22 -6.56 0.73
C TRP A 68 -7.28 -6.00 -0.71
N PHE A 69 -6.53 -6.60 -1.63
CA PHE A 69 -6.47 -6.21 -3.03
C PHE A 69 -7.07 -7.31 -3.90
N THR A 70 -8.39 -7.27 -4.12
CA THR A 70 -8.99 -8.12 -5.14
C THR A 70 -8.62 -7.59 -6.52
N THR A 71 -7.86 -8.36 -7.28
CA THR A 71 -7.78 -8.17 -8.74
C THR A 71 -9.20 -8.37 -9.30
N SER A 72 -9.73 -7.36 -10.00
CA SER A 72 -11.07 -7.33 -10.61
C SER A 72 -11.32 -8.43 -11.67
N ALA A 73 -10.48 -9.46 -11.79
CA ALA A 73 -10.56 -10.49 -12.81
C ALA A 73 -11.70 -11.51 -12.60
N ARG A 74 -12.43 -11.49 -11.48
CA ARG A 74 -13.57 -12.42 -11.25
C ARG A 74 -14.95 -11.83 -11.49
N VAL A 75 -15.08 -10.53 -11.79
CA VAL A 75 -16.38 -9.93 -12.14
C VAL A 75 -16.82 -10.32 -13.58
N ALA A 76 -15.90 -10.75 -14.44
CA ALA A 76 -16.21 -11.08 -15.84
C ALA A 76 -16.84 -12.47 -16.09
N GLN A 77 -16.92 -13.36 -15.09
CA GLN A 77 -17.43 -14.74 -15.29
C GLN A 77 -18.83 -15.00 -14.69
N ALA A 78 -19.45 -14.01 -14.03
CA ALA A 78 -20.76 -14.17 -13.41
C ALA A 78 -21.95 -13.66 -14.27
N GLY A 79 -21.71 -13.23 -15.52
CA GLY A 79 -22.71 -12.57 -16.38
C GLY A 79 -23.32 -13.42 -17.49
N SER A 80 -23.05 -14.72 -17.58
CA SER A 80 -23.52 -15.56 -18.70
C SER A 80 -24.25 -16.81 -18.21
N VAL A 81 -25.33 -16.65 -17.45
CA VAL A 81 -26.40 -17.66 -17.36
C VAL A 81 -27.73 -16.89 -17.30
N GLU A 82 -28.72 -17.38 -18.04
CA GLU A 82 -30.10 -16.87 -18.27
C GLU A 82 -30.26 -16.09 -19.59
N GLY A 83 -31.01 -16.55 -20.60
CA GLY A 83 -31.94 -17.67 -20.63
C GLY A 83 -32.17 -18.20 -22.05
N GLY A 84 -32.33 -19.52 -22.13
CA GLY A 84 -33.07 -20.18 -23.19
C GLY A 84 -34.35 -20.72 -22.57
N GLU A 85 -35.48 -20.25 -23.08
CA GLU A 85 -36.67 -20.99 -23.52
C GLU A 85 -37.64 -20.00 -24.17
#